data_AF-A0A530BE74-F1
#
_entry.id   AF-A0A530BE74-F1
#
_cell.length_a   1.000
_cell.length_b   1.000
_cell.length_c   1.000
_cell.angle_alpha   90.00
_cell.angle_beta   90.00
_cell.angle_gamma   90.00
#
_symmetry.space_group_name_H-M   'P 1'
#
loop_
_entity.id
_entity.type
_entity.pdbx_description
1 polymer ?
#
loop_
_entity_poly.entity_id
_entity_poly.type
_entity_poly.pdbx_seq_one_letter_code
_entity_poly.pdbx_strand_id
1 'polypeptide(L)'
;MYGGKAEQVGTPFEIYNRPATKFVANFVGTLNVLEGKVTDAASGKVQVNAQEVSLKGKLNGSKSGDTLSLALRPEAISLARQPGHDTSLSGEIAEVHFLGSVIRVRVGIGGNTVSLDTFNNSATPPPVVGQKADISFSSGDMLVLH
;
A
#
# COMPACT_ATOMS: atom_id res chain seq x y z
N MET A 1 12.93 -13.76 14.36
CA MET A 1 13.13 -15.22 14.18
C MET A 1 11.77 -15.85 13.95
N TYR A 2 11.66 -16.78 12.99
CA TYR A 2 10.48 -17.63 12.80
C TYR A 2 10.96 -19.08 12.75
N GLY A 3 10.33 -19.96 13.53
CA GLY A 3 10.76 -21.36 13.63
C GLY A 3 12.23 -21.56 14.04
N GLY A 4 12.80 -20.65 14.85
CA GLY A 4 14.20 -20.72 15.28
C GLY A 4 15.25 -20.29 14.23
N LYS A 5 14.83 -19.76 13.07
CA LYS A 5 15.72 -19.23 12.04
C LYS A 5 15.61 -17.71 11.95
N ALA A 6 16.73 -17.05 11.66
CA ALA A 6 16.74 -15.62 11.36
C ALA A 6 16.12 -15.40 9.97
N GLU A 7 15.00 -14.68 9.92
CA GLU A 7 14.26 -14.41 8.68
C GLU A 7 14.91 -13.30 7.84
N GLN A 8 15.41 -12.26 8.50
CA GLN A 8 16.16 -11.17 7.89
C GLN A 8 17.06 -10.54 8.93
N VAL A 9 18.25 -10.12 8.52
CA VAL A 9 19.19 -9.33 9.33
C VAL A 9 19.48 -8.04 8.57
N GLY A 10 19.32 -6.91 9.24
CA GLY A 10 19.51 -5.58 8.66
C GLY A 10 19.25 -4.50 9.70
N THR A 11 19.44 -3.25 9.31
CA THR A 11 19.06 -2.10 10.15
C THR A 11 17.54 -2.05 10.34
N PRO A 12 17.04 -1.38 11.41
CA PRO A 12 15.60 -1.17 11.58
C PRO A 12 14.95 -0.54 10.33
N PHE A 13 15.66 0.39 9.69
CA PHE A 13 15.20 1.03 8.46
C PHE A 13 15.03 0.03 7.31
N GLU A 14 15.98 -0.87 7.11
CA GLU A 14 15.92 -1.88 6.04
C GLU A 14 14.86 -2.96 6.34
N ILE A 15 14.80 -3.44 7.58
CA ILE A 15 13.79 -4.44 8.00
C ILE A 15 12.38 -3.88 7.81
N TYR A 16 12.18 -2.61 8.13
CA TYR A 16 10.90 -1.94 7.96
C TYR A 16 10.59 -1.64 6.49
N ASN A 17 11.45 -0.93 5.78
CA ASN A 17 11.13 -0.44 4.43
C ASN A 17 11.36 -1.45 3.31
N ARG A 18 12.18 -2.48 3.55
CA ARG A 18 12.57 -3.49 2.56
C ARG A 18 12.53 -4.89 3.18
N PRO A 19 11.34 -5.35 3.62
CA PRO A 19 11.20 -6.68 4.19
C PRO A 19 11.49 -7.73 3.11
N ALA A 20 12.33 -8.72 3.45
CA ALA A 20 12.76 -9.77 2.54
C ALA A 20 11.72 -10.90 2.40
N THR A 21 10.81 -11.04 3.38
CA THR A 21 9.76 -12.07 3.38
C THR A 21 8.41 -11.49 3.79
N LYS A 22 7.32 -12.14 3.36
CA LYS A 22 5.94 -11.81 3.78
C LYS A 22 5.77 -11.84 5.29
N PHE A 23 6.47 -12.75 5.98
CA PHE A 23 6.50 -12.80 7.43
C PHE A 23 7.09 -11.52 8.02
N VAL A 24 8.27 -11.09 7.56
CA VAL A 24 8.91 -9.85 8.07
C VAL A 24 8.05 -8.63 7.76
N ALA A 25 7.47 -8.57 6.56
CA ALA A 25 6.58 -7.49 6.15
C ALA A 25 5.40 -7.35 7.13
N ASN A 26 4.72 -8.45 7.44
CA ASN A 26 3.56 -8.47 8.35
C ASN A 26 3.94 -8.35 9.83
N PHE A 27 5.16 -8.72 10.21
CA PHE A 27 5.61 -8.69 11.60
C PHE A 27 5.93 -7.27 12.08
N VAL A 28 6.32 -6.37 11.18
CA VAL A 28 6.79 -5.02 11.55
C VAL A 28 5.88 -3.92 10.99
N GLY A 29 5.07 -3.35 11.89
CA GLY A 29 4.19 -2.22 11.60
C GLY A 29 2.86 -2.64 10.99
N THR A 30 2.10 -1.64 10.54
CA THR A 30 0.84 -1.87 9.80
C THR A 30 1.14 -1.93 8.30
N LEU A 31 0.51 -2.87 7.60
CA LEU A 31 0.50 -2.93 6.14
C LEU A 31 -0.93 -3.01 5.63
N ASN A 32 -1.18 -2.30 4.54
CA ASN A 32 -2.30 -2.61 3.67
C ASN A 32 -1.89 -3.77 2.78
N VAL A 33 -2.77 -4.76 2.62
CA VAL A 33 -2.58 -5.84 1.68
C VAL A 33 -3.78 -5.86 0.74
N LEU A 34 -3.51 -5.77 -0.54
CA LEU A 34 -4.48 -5.80 -1.62
C LEU A 34 -4.19 -7.01 -2.50
N GLU A 35 -5.24 -7.72 -2.90
CA GLU A 35 -5.10 -8.74 -3.93
C GLU A 35 -5.07 -8.06 -5.31
N GLY A 36 -4.13 -8.50 -6.14
CA GLY A 36 -3.96 -8.02 -7.50
C GLY A 36 -3.83 -9.17 -8.49
N LYS A 37 -4.52 -9.08 -9.62
CA LYS A 37 -4.39 -10.02 -10.74
C LYS A 37 -3.46 -9.44 -11.80
N VAL A 38 -2.39 -10.16 -12.15
CA VAL A 38 -1.43 -9.70 -13.17
C VAL A 38 -2.12 -9.63 -14.53
N THR A 39 -2.13 -8.44 -15.15
CA THR A 39 -2.63 -8.24 -16.51
C THR A 39 -1.48 -8.32 -17.52
N ASP A 40 -0.34 -7.73 -17.18
CA ASP A 40 0.90 -7.83 -17.96
C ASP A 40 2.13 -7.84 -17.04
N ALA A 41 2.75 -9.01 -16.92
CA ALA A 41 3.94 -9.18 -16.11
C ALA A 41 5.15 -8.41 -16.66
N ALA A 42 5.26 -8.22 -17.98
CA ALA A 42 6.41 -7.58 -18.62
C ALA A 42 6.46 -6.07 -18.35
N SER A 43 5.30 -5.42 -18.33
CA SER A 43 5.16 -3.99 -18.05
C SER A 43 4.79 -3.65 -16.60
N GLY A 44 4.62 -4.65 -15.73
CA GLY A 44 4.33 -4.42 -14.32
C GLY A 44 2.88 -4.13 -14.01
N LYS A 45 1.95 -4.48 -14.91
CA LYS A 45 0.54 -4.12 -14.76
C LYS A 45 -0.25 -5.17 -13.99
N VAL A 46 -1.02 -4.67 -13.03
CA VAL A 46 -1.84 -5.47 -12.13
C VAL A 46 -3.21 -4.85 -11.99
N GLN A 47 -4.24 -5.66 -12.13
CA GLN A 47 -5.63 -5.31 -11.85
C GLN A 47 -5.90 -5.46 -10.34
N VAL A 48 -6.27 -4.37 -9.68
CA VAL A 48 -6.72 -4.32 -8.29
C VAL A 48 -8.19 -3.93 -8.26
N ASN A 49 -9.07 -4.84 -7.85
CA ASN A 49 -10.52 -4.70 -8.06
C ASN A 49 -10.85 -4.33 -9.52
N ALA A 50 -11.52 -3.21 -9.76
CA ALA A 50 -11.89 -2.69 -11.08
C ALA A 50 -10.89 -1.66 -11.65
N GLN A 51 -9.71 -1.50 -11.03
CA GLN A 51 -8.71 -0.51 -11.43
C GLN A 51 -7.39 -1.17 -11.84
N GLU A 52 -6.75 -0.65 -12.89
CA GLU A 52 -5.40 -1.08 -13.29
C GLU A 52 -4.35 -0.21 -12.60
N VAL A 53 -3.34 -0.86 -12.04
CA VAL A 53 -2.20 -0.25 -11.36
C VAL A 53 -0.92 -0.67 -12.06
N SER A 54 -0.04 0.29 -12.29
CA SER A 54 1.32 0.04 -12.81
C SER A 54 2.30 -0.04 -11.66
N LEU A 55 2.99 -1.16 -11.54
CA LEU A 55 4.09 -1.35 -10.58
C LEU A 55 5.42 -1.00 -11.22
N LYS A 56 6.44 -0.82 -10.37
CA LYS A 56 7.78 -0.49 -10.85
C LYS A 56 8.45 -1.71 -11.49
N GLY A 57 8.51 -1.71 -12.81
CA GLY A 57 9.26 -2.69 -13.59
C GLY A 57 8.55 -4.04 -13.75
N LYS A 58 9.29 -5.04 -14.24
CA LYS A 58 8.77 -6.38 -14.55
C LYS A 58 8.47 -7.18 -13.28
N LEU A 59 7.35 -7.89 -13.28
CA LEU A 59 6.97 -8.84 -12.21
C LEU A 59 7.68 -10.17 -12.41
N ASN A 60 8.96 -10.22 -12.00
CA ASN A 60 9.76 -11.43 -12.13
C ASN A 60 9.11 -12.60 -11.36
N GLY A 61 9.04 -13.77 -12.00
CA GLY A 61 8.42 -14.96 -11.40
C GLY A 61 6.88 -15.00 -11.46
N SER A 62 6.23 -13.97 -12.02
CA SER A 62 4.78 -13.97 -12.29
C SER A 62 4.49 -13.98 -13.79
N LYS A 63 3.32 -14.46 -14.18
CA LYS A 63 2.75 -14.39 -15.54
C LYS A 63 1.36 -13.76 -15.52
N SER A 64 0.90 -13.29 -16.66
CA SER A 64 -0.48 -12.80 -16.81
C SER A 64 -1.50 -13.85 -16.36
N GLY A 65 -2.47 -13.41 -15.58
CA GLY A 65 -3.47 -14.27 -14.95
C GLY A 65 -3.12 -14.70 -13.52
N ASP A 66 -1.86 -14.62 -13.11
CA ASP A 66 -1.47 -14.92 -11.72
C ASP A 66 -2.10 -13.92 -10.75
N THR A 67 -2.31 -14.38 -9.52
CA THR A 67 -2.78 -13.55 -8.41
C THR A 67 -1.63 -13.32 -7.45
N LEU A 68 -1.45 -12.08 -7.00
CA LEU A 68 -0.38 -11.68 -6.10
C LEU A 68 -0.90 -10.77 -4.99
N SER A 69 -0.19 -10.74 -3.86
CA SER A 69 -0.47 -9.84 -2.75
C SER A 69 0.38 -8.59 -2.90
N LEU A 70 -0.28 -7.44 -3.00
CA LEU A 70 0.33 -6.11 -3.04
C LEU A 70 0.29 -5.50 -1.64
N ALA A 71 1.43 -5.08 -1.12
CA ALA A 71 1.51 -4.48 0.21
C ALA A 71 2.08 -3.06 0.19
N LEU A 72 1.43 -2.17 0.94
CA LEU A 72 1.81 -0.77 1.11
C LEU A 72 1.71 -0.35 2.58
N ARG A 73 2.68 0.42 3.03
CA ARG A 73 2.63 1.04 4.35
C ARG A 73 1.67 2.24 4.35
N PRO A 74 0.86 2.46 5.41
CA PRO A 74 -0.07 3.58 5.47
C PRO A 74 0.57 4.95 5.24
N GLU A 75 1.79 5.16 5.72
CA GLU A 75 2.56 6.40 5.59
C GLU A 75 3.11 6.65 4.17
N ALA A 76 3.10 5.64 3.29
CA ALA A 76 3.49 5.78 1.88
C ALA A 76 2.33 6.22 0.97
N ILE A 77 1.14 6.43 1.54
CA ILE A 77 -0.10 6.71 0.81
C ILE A 77 -0.57 8.14 1.13
N SER A 78 -1.05 8.86 0.13
CA SER A 78 -1.58 10.22 0.27
C SER A 78 -2.94 10.40 -0.42
N LEU A 79 -3.85 11.17 0.19
CA LEU A 79 -5.20 11.49 -0.34
C LEU A 79 -5.22 12.47 -1.53
N ALA A 80 -4.06 12.98 -1.92
CA ALA A 80 -3.90 13.83 -3.08
C ALA A 80 -2.62 13.43 -3.79
N ARG A 81 -2.51 13.78 -5.07
CA ARG A 81 -1.31 13.53 -5.86
C ARG A 81 -0.14 14.31 -5.27
N GLN A 82 0.93 13.61 -4.94
CA GLN A 82 2.19 14.22 -4.50
C GLN A 82 3.27 14.12 -5.58
N PRO A 83 4.25 15.03 -5.62
CA PRO A 83 5.44 14.87 -6.44
C PRO A 83 6.11 13.51 -6.17
N GLY A 84 6.45 12.77 -7.22
CA GLY A 84 7.03 11.43 -7.12
C GLY A 84 6.02 10.28 -6.98
N HIS A 85 4.74 10.57 -6.76
CA HIS A 85 3.69 9.54 -6.85
C HIS A 85 3.28 9.35 -8.32
N ASP A 86 3.54 8.15 -8.83
CA ASP A 86 3.27 7.73 -10.21
C ASP A 86 2.04 6.81 -10.33
N THR A 87 1.44 6.44 -9.20
CA THR A 87 0.34 5.49 -9.11
C THR A 87 -0.79 6.02 -8.23
N SER A 88 -2.02 5.67 -8.57
CA SER A 88 -3.20 6.03 -7.79
C SER A 88 -4.30 4.97 -7.83
N LEU A 89 -5.12 4.94 -6.79
CA LEU A 89 -6.36 4.17 -6.72
C LEU A 89 -7.49 5.08 -6.24
N SER A 90 -8.66 4.97 -6.86
CA SER A 90 -9.86 5.69 -6.47
C SER A 90 -10.68 4.90 -5.47
N GLY A 91 -11.32 5.57 -4.53
CA GLY A 91 -12.15 4.96 -3.52
C GLY A 91 -13.07 5.95 -2.83
N GLU A 92 -13.58 5.53 -1.67
CA GLU A 92 -14.46 6.33 -0.82
C GLU A 92 -13.93 6.33 0.61
N ILE A 93 -13.96 7.48 1.28
CA ILE A 93 -13.55 7.58 2.69
C ILE A 93 -14.53 6.78 3.54
N ALA A 94 -14.06 5.69 4.14
CA ALA A 94 -14.84 4.82 5.00
C ALA A 94 -14.77 5.27 6.47
N GLU A 95 -13.57 5.61 6.95
CA GLU A 95 -13.37 5.99 8.35
C GLU A 95 -12.25 7.03 8.49
N VAL A 96 -12.31 7.84 9.54
CA VAL A 96 -11.28 8.81 9.92
C VAL A 96 -11.06 8.72 11.43
N HIS A 97 -9.83 8.40 11.83
CA HIS A 97 -9.45 8.19 13.24
C HIS A 97 -8.34 9.16 13.64
N PHE A 98 -8.54 9.90 14.72
CA PHE A 98 -7.50 10.72 15.34
C PHE A 98 -6.68 9.87 16.32
N LEU A 99 -5.38 9.76 16.05
CA LEU A 99 -4.40 8.99 16.83
C LEU A 99 -3.34 9.95 17.42
N GLY A 100 -3.79 11.05 18.02
CA GLY A 100 -2.93 12.13 18.50
C GLY A 100 -2.49 13.06 17.37
N SER A 101 -1.19 13.10 17.07
CA SER A 101 -0.64 13.91 15.97
C SER A 101 -0.85 13.29 14.59
N VAL A 102 -1.28 12.03 14.53
CA VAL A 102 -1.56 11.29 13.29
C VAL A 102 -3.07 11.16 13.11
N ILE A 103 -3.52 11.33 11.88
CA ILE A 103 -4.87 10.98 11.43
C ILE A 103 -4.74 9.75 10.54
N ARG A 104 -5.39 8.66 10.94
CA ARG A 104 -5.54 7.47 10.10
C ARG A 104 -6.83 7.57 9.33
N VAL A 105 -6.74 7.61 8.02
CA VAL A 105 -7.89 7.59 7.12
C VAL A 105 -8.00 6.21 6.50
N ARG A 106 -9.19 5.65 6.48
CA ARG A 106 -9.49 4.38 5.80
C ARG A 106 -10.32 4.65 4.57
N VAL A 107 -9.85 4.18 3.42
CA VAL A 107 -10.47 4.35 2.12
C VAL A 107 -10.94 2.99 1.62
N GLY A 108 -12.24 2.87 1.34
CA GLY A 108 -12.81 1.72 0.66
C GLY A 108 -12.45 1.74 -0.82
N ILE A 109 -11.83 0.67 -1.31
CA ILE A 109 -11.43 0.48 -2.71
C ILE A 109 -12.01 -0.86 -3.18
N GLY A 110 -13.14 -0.79 -3.90
CA GLY A 110 -13.92 -1.98 -4.23
C GLY A 110 -14.41 -2.69 -2.97
N GLY A 111 -14.03 -3.96 -2.81
CA GLY A 111 -14.33 -4.76 -1.61
C GLY A 111 -13.30 -4.66 -0.48
N ASN A 112 -12.22 -3.90 -0.67
CA ASN A 112 -11.09 -3.81 0.27
C ASN A 112 -11.07 -2.46 0.99
N THR A 113 -10.38 -2.39 2.13
CA THR A 113 -10.11 -1.14 2.85
C THR A 113 -8.61 -0.90 2.96
N VAL A 114 -8.18 0.29 2.55
CA VAL A 114 -6.79 0.75 2.64
C VAL A 114 -6.69 1.85 3.68
N SER A 115 -5.77 1.69 4.62
CA SER A 115 -5.43 2.70 5.65
C SER A 115 -4.29 3.57 5.16
N LEU A 116 -4.38 4.88 5.34
CA LEU A 116 -3.30 5.83 5.13
C LEU A 116 -3.13 6.71 6.37
N ASP A 117 -1.90 7.05 6.68
CA ASP A 117 -1.57 7.87 7.84
C ASP A 117 -1.03 9.22 7.39
N THR A 118 -1.62 10.29 7.90
CA THR A 118 -1.18 11.66 7.66
C THR A 118 -1.04 12.42 8.96
N PHE A 119 -0.21 13.45 9.01
CA PHE A 119 -0.13 14.30 10.20
C PHE A 119 -1.34 15.22 10.29
N ASN A 120 -1.88 15.36 11.49
CA ASN A 120 -2.91 16.34 11.77
C ASN A 120 -2.37 17.75 11.49
N ASN A 121 -3.12 18.51 10.71
CA ASN A 121 -2.84 19.91 10.42
C ASN A 121 -4.02 20.77 10.88
N SER A 122 -3.81 21.63 11.88
CA SER A 122 -4.85 22.52 12.41
C SER A 122 -5.44 23.47 11.38
N ALA A 123 -4.74 23.74 10.28
CA ALA A 123 -5.21 24.60 9.20
C ALA A 123 -6.05 23.86 8.16
N THR A 124 -6.04 22.52 8.14
CA THR A 124 -6.71 21.71 7.11
C THR A 124 -7.55 20.62 7.77
N PRO A 125 -8.89 20.68 7.67
CA PRO A 125 -9.73 19.63 8.23
C PRO A 125 -9.47 18.28 7.55
N PRO A 126 -9.67 17.15 8.26
CA PRO A 126 -9.61 15.83 7.64
C PRO A 126 -10.70 15.65 6.58
N PRO A 127 -10.56 14.66 5.68
CA PRO A 127 -11.60 14.35 4.71
C PRO A 127 -12.90 13.87 5.39
N VAL A 128 -14.01 13.92 4.65
CA VAL A 128 -15.33 13.55 5.17
C VAL A 128 -15.65 12.10 4.81
N VAL A 129 -16.19 11.33 5.76
CA VAL A 129 -16.69 9.97 5.50
C VAL A 129 -17.79 9.99 4.43
N GLY A 130 -17.74 9.07 3.48
CA GLY A 130 -18.63 9.00 2.32
C GLY A 130 -18.14 9.81 1.10
N GLN A 131 -17.06 10.60 1.25
CA GLN A 131 -16.50 11.36 0.15
C GLN A 131 -15.70 10.45 -0.80
N LYS A 132 -15.84 10.64 -2.11
CA LYS A 132 -14.91 10.03 -3.10
C LYS A 132 -13.52 10.63 -2.95
N ALA A 133 -12.50 9.78 -2.96
CA ALA A 133 -11.12 10.19 -2.82
C ALA A 133 -10.19 9.34 -3.69
N ASP A 134 -9.14 9.97 -4.22
CA ASP A 134 -8.04 9.27 -4.87
C ASP A 134 -6.90 9.16 -3.87
N ILE A 135 -6.43 7.93 -3.64
CA ILE A 135 -5.16 7.72 -2.96
C ILE A 135 -4.05 7.63 -4.00
N SER A 136 -2.89 8.20 -3.70
CA SER A 136 -1.70 8.11 -4.54
C SER A 136 -0.49 7.67 -3.76
N PHE A 137 0.43 7.01 -4.44
CA PHE A 137 1.67 6.47 -3.88
C PHE A 137 2.71 6.28 -5.00
N SER A 138 3.96 6.06 -4.61
CA SER A 138 5.02 5.63 -5.53
C SER A 138 4.93 4.13 -5.79
N SER A 139 4.97 3.73 -7.06
CA SER A 139 5.04 2.33 -7.48
C SER A 139 6.26 1.59 -6.90
N GLY A 140 7.30 2.32 -6.50
CA GLY A 140 8.50 1.79 -5.87
C GLY A 140 8.34 1.45 -4.39
N ASP A 141 7.31 1.97 -3.72
CA ASP A 141 6.99 1.66 -2.33
C ASP A 141 6.04 0.46 -2.21
N MET A 142 5.47 0.01 -3.33
CA MET A 142 4.64 -1.19 -3.40
C MET A 142 5.51 -2.45 -3.29
N LEU A 143 5.24 -3.26 -2.28
CA LEU A 143 5.86 -4.57 -2.10
C LEU A 143 5.00 -5.64 -2.78
N VAL A 144 5.63 -6.45 -3.63
CA VAL A 144 4.99 -7.65 -4.19
C VAL A 144 5.33 -8.83 -3.28
N LEU A 145 4.29 -9.42 -2.69
CA LEU A 145 4.41 -10.58 -1.80
C LEU A 145 3.87 -11.82 -2.53
N HIS A 146 4.73 -12.83 -2.65
CA HIS A 146 4.39 -14.17 -3.14
C HIS A 146 3.95 -15.09 -2.00
#